data_AF-G3H7U1-F1
#
_entry.id   AF-G3H7U1-F1
#
_cell.length_a   1.000
_cell.length_b   1.000
_cell.length_c   1.000
_cell.angle_alpha   90.00
_cell.angle_beta   90.00
_cell.angle_gamma   90.00
#
_symmetry.space_group_name_H-M   'P 1'
#
loop_
_entity.id
_entity.type
_entity.pdbx_description
1 polymer ?
#
loop_
_entity_poly.entity_id
_entity_poly.type
_entity_poly.pdbx_seq_one_letter_code
_entity_poly.pdbx_strand_id
1 'polypeptide(L)'
;MEVKKQITSDLLTENPQASQRSQAPHRVLPYCWKGMTAEQRAAIRKTQETQRQEKKEQRRAEKSLEAEWGCQTRRLAEAALELEEQEKQLCAEFRRGLGSFNRELAKEQQAQQNYLNSVIYTNQPTAQYYLQFNTSSR
;
A
#
# COMPACT_ATOMS: atom_id res chain seq x y z
N MET A 1 12.74 67.11 -51.44
CA MET A 1 11.60 66.17 -51.33
C MET A 1 12.02 64.71 -51.17
N GLU A 2 13.18 64.29 -51.70
CA GLU A 2 13.66 62.89 -51.65
C GLU A 2 14.07 62.44 -50.24
N VAL A 3 14.75 63.29 -49.47
CA VAL A 3 15.16 62.98 -48.09
C VAL A 3 13.96 62.62 -47.22
N LYS A 4 12.85 63.37 -47.33
CA LYS A 4 11.62 63.08 -46.59
C LYS A 4 11.02 61.71 -46.97
N LYS A 5 11.06 61.34 -48.26
CA LYS A 5 10.58 60.04 -48.75
C LYS A 5 11.44 58.87 -48.24
N GLN A 6 12.76 59.06 -48.18
CA GLN A 6 13.67 58.05 -47.65
C GLN A 6 13.44 57.83 -46.14
N ILE A 7 13.29 58.90 -45.37
CA ILE A 7 13.03 58.81 -43.92
C ILE A 7 11.70 58.09 -43.63
N THR A 8 10.67 58.27 -44.46
CA THR A 8 9.38 57.57 -44.32
C THR A 8 9.34 56.19 -44.98
N SER A 9 10.46 55.69 -45.53
CA SER A 9 10.48 54.40 -46.20
C SER A 9 10.35 53.25 -45.20
N ASP A 10 9.77 52.12 -45.64
CA ASP A 10 9.61 50.91 -44.81
C ASP A 10 10.95 50.34 -44.31
N LEU A 11 12.04 50.61 -45.05
CA LEU A 11 13.38 50.21 -44.67
C LEU A 11 13.86 50.94 -43.41
N LEU A 12 13.73 52.27 -43.37
CA LEU A 12 14.21 53.09 -42.24
C LEU A 12 13.23 53.15 -41.06
N THR A 13 11.93 52.95 -41.31
CA THR A 13 10.89 52.91 -40.26
C THR A 13 10.68 51.53 -39.65
N GLU A 14 11.36 50.51 -40.21
CA GLU A 14 11.24 49.11 -39.82
C GLU A 14 9.79 48.60 -39.73
N ASN A 15 8.94 49.00 -40.68
CA ASN A 15 7.52 48.67 -40.66
C ASN A 15 7.26 47.15 -40.52
N PRO A 16 6.57 46.69 -39.44
CA PRO A 16 6.31 45.27 -39.22
C PRO A 16 5.32 44.66 -40.23
N GLN A 17 4.49 45.49 -40.86
CA GLN A 17 3.51 45.06 -41.87
C GLN A 17 4.18 44.61 -43.18
N ALA A 18 5.40 45.06 -43.46
CA ALA A 18 6.18 44.63 -44.62
C ALA A 18 6.49 43.12 -44.64
N SER A 19 6.32 42.44 -43.50
CA SER A 19 6.49 40.99 -43.36
C SER A 19 5.24 40.17 -43.71
N GLN A 20 4.06 40.79 -43.83
CA GLN A 20 2.80 40.10 -44.05
C GLN A 20 2.53 39.83 -45.54
N ARG A 21 2.01 38.64 -45.87
CA ARG A 21 1.57 38.31 -47.23
C ARG A 21 0.11 38.71 -47.45
N SER A 22 -0.16 39.52 -48.46
CA SER A 22 -1.53 39.97 -48.80
C SER A 22 -2.51 38.83 -49.10
N GLN A 23 -2.05 37.75 -49.75
CA GLN A 23 -2.89 36.59 -50.09
C GLN A 23 -2.95 35.51 -48.98
N ALA A 24 -2.12 35.61 -47.94
CA ALA A 24 -2.05 34.62 -46.87
C ALA A 24 -1.66 35.28 -45.53
N PRO A 25 -2.62 35.89 -44.81
CA PRO A 25 -2.34 36.67 -43.59
C PRO A 25 -1.69 35.87 -42.46
N HIS A 26 -1.89 34.55 -42.44
CA HIS A 26 -1.28 33.64 -41.46
C HIS A 26 0.19 33.30 -41.79
N ARG A 27 0.71 33.69 -42.96
CA ARG A 27 2.09 33.46 -43.38
C ARG A 27 2.88 34.75 -43.43
N VAL A 28 4.10 34.66 -42.94
CA VAL A 28 5.08 35.75 -42.95
C VAL A 28 6.10 35.49 -44.06
N LEU A 29 6.59 36.55 -44.70
CA LEU A 29 7.75 36.51 -45.57
C LEU A 29 9.03 36.26 -44.73
N PRO A 30 9.73 35.13 -44.90
CA PRO A 30 10.86 34.77 -44.03
C PRO A 30 11.98 35.81 -44.01
N TYR A 31 12.29 36.43 -45.15
CA TYR A 31 13.37 37.42 -45.28
C TYR A 31 13.01 38.81 -44.70
N CYS A 32 11.73 39.07 -44.42
CA CYS A 32 11.26 40.32 -43.79
C CYS A 32 10.82 40.11 -42.33
N TRP A 33 11.01 38.92 -41.76
CA TRP A 33 10.57 38.64 -40.39
C TRP A 33 11.48 39.31 -39.36
N LYS A 34 10.90 40.13 -38.50
CA LYS A 34 11.60 40.88 -37.44
C LYS A 34 11.24 40.43 -36.03
N GLY A 35 10.69 39.22 -35.90
CA GLY A 35 10.23 38.67 -34.63
C GLY A 35 8.74 38.89 -34.35
N MET A 36 8.28 38.34 -33.24
CA MET A 36 6.86 38.36 -32.84
C MET A 36 6.37 39.78 -32.54
N THR A 37 5.06 39.99 -32.63
CA THR A 37 4.44 41.23 -32.16
C THR A 37 4.45 41.31 -30.63
N ALA A 38 4.34 42.53 -30.08
CA ALA A 38 4.24 42.70 -28.64
C ALA A 38 3.00 41.98 -28.06
N GLU A 39 1.89 41.96 -28.81
CA GLU A 39 0.66 41.26 -28.47
C GLU A 39 0.85 39.75 -28.41
N GLN A 40 1.53 39.15 -29.40
CA GLN A 40 1.85 37.72 -29.40
C GLN A 40 2.71 37.35 -28.19
N ARG A 41 3.74 38.15 -27.88
CA ARG A 41 4.57 37.94 -26.68
C ARG A 41 3.77 38.08 -25.39
N ALA A 42 2.86 39.05 -25.30
CA ALA A 42 1.98 39.23 -24.15
C ALA A 42 1.02 38.04 -23.98
N ALA A 43 0.44 37.53 -25.07
CA ALA A 43 -0.39 36.33 -25.06
C ALA A 43 0.40 35.10 -24.57
N ILE A 44 1.63 34.91 -25.04
CA ILE A 44 2.52 33.82 -24.57
C ILE A 44 2.82 33.96 -23.07
N ARG A 45 3.10 35.16 -22.58
CA ARG A 45 3.36 35.37 -21.14
C ARG A 45 2.12 35.05 -20.30
N LYS A 46 0.94 35.46 -20.77
CA LYS A 46 -0.33 35.15 -20.11
C LYS A 46 -0.57 33.65 -20.05
N THR A 47 -0.35 32.91 -21.13
CA THR A 47 -0.51 31.45 -21.13
C THR A 47 0.54 30.74 -20.28
N GLN A 48 1.77 31.24 -20.22
CA GLN A 48 2.79 30.71 -19.30
C GLN A 48 2.41 30.91 -17.82
N GLU A 49 1.78 32.04 -17.51
CA GLU A 49 1.29 32.32 -16.15
C GLU A 49 0.14 31.38 -15.77
N THR A 50 -0.83 31.16 -16.66
CA THR A 50 -1.90 30.18 -16.42
C THR A 50 -1.35 28.77 -16.24
N GLN A 51 -0.42 28.33 -17.09
CA GLN A 51 0.24 27.02 -16.96
C GLN A 51 0.98 26.87 -15.63
N ARG A 52 1.65 27.93 -15.16
CA ARG A 52 2.33 27.91 -13.85
C ARG A 52 1.35 27.74 -12.71
N GLN A 53 0.22 28.44 -12.77
CA GLN A 53 -0.82 28.37 -11.75
C GLN A 53 -1.50 26.99 -11.74
N GLU A 54 -1.88 26.47 -12.90
CA GLU A 54 -2.45 25.12 -13.05
C GLU A 54 -1.50 24.06 -12.49
N LYS A 55 -0.21 24.12 -12.83
CA LYS A 55 0.79 23.17 -12.32
C LYS A 55 0.98 23.27 -10.80
N LYS A 56 0.83 24.48 -10.23
CA LYS A 56 0.89 24.69 -8.79
C LYS A 56 -0.32 24.08 -8.09
N GLU A 57 -1.51 24.18 -8.68
CA GLU A 57 -2.73 23.58 -8.18
C GLU A 57 -2.68 22.05 -8.26
N GLN A 58 -2.22 21.49 -9.39
CA GLN A 58 -2.00 20.05 -9.54
C GLN A 58 -1.06 19.51 -8.45
N ARG A 59 0.09 20.15 -8.24
CA ARG A 59 1.03 19.75 -7.18
C ARG A 59 0.44 19.84 -5.76
N ARG A 60 -0.49 20.77 -5.52
CA ARG A 60 -1.19 20.87 -4.23
C ARG A 60 -2.17 19.71 -4.06
N ALA A 61 -2.92 19.39 -5.11
CA ALA A 61 -3.84 18.26 -5.11
C ALA A 61 -3.10 16.92 -4.92
N GLU A 62 -2.01 16.70 -5.66
CA GLU A 62 -1.14 15.51 -5.51
C GLU A 62 -0.61 15.37 -4.09
N LYS A 63 -0.14 16.47 -3.47
CA LYS A 63 0.33 16.45 -2.08
C LYS A 63 -0.78 16.13 -1.08
N SER A 64 -2.00 16.62 -1.31
CA SER A 64 -3.14 16.29 -0.45
C SER A 64 -3.47 14.80 -0.54
N LEU A 65 -3.55 14.27 -1.76
CA LEU A 65 -3.82 12.86 -2.00
C LEU A 65 -2.75 11.95 -1.37
N GLU A 66 -1.48 12.30 -1.55
CA GLU A 66 -0.37 11.57 -0.94
C GLU A 66 -0.45 11.57 0.59
N ALA A 67 -0.80 12.71 1.19
CA ALA A 67 -1.00 12.80 2.64
C ALA A 67 -2.18 11.96 3.13
N GLU A 68 -3.30 11.94 2.38
CA GLU A 68 -4.47 11.11 2.67
C GLU A 68 -4.13 9.62 2.60
N TRP A 69 -3.42 9.19 1.55
CA TRP A 69 -2.92 7.82 1.45
C TRP A 69 -1.96 7.47 2.58
N GLY A 70 -1.00 8.34 2.89
CA GLY A 70 -0.09 8.14 4.03
C GLY A 70 -0.84 7.96 5.36
N CYS A 71 -1.90 8.76 5.58
CA CYS A 71 -2.75 8.61 6.76
C CYS A 71 -3.51 7.28 6.77
N GLN A 72 -4.06 6.86 5.62
CA GLN A 72 -4.79 5.60 5.50
C GLN A 72 -3.87 4.39 5.72
N THR A 73 -2.69 4.38 5.09
CA THR A 73 -1.70 3.30 5.26
C THR A 73 -1.28 3.18 6.71
N ARG A 74 -1.02 4.30 7.41
CA ARG A 74 -0.68 4.28 8.83
C ARG A 74 -1.80 3.67 9.68
N ARG A 75 -3.05 4.10 9.47
CA ARG A 75 -4.21 3.56 10.22
C ARG A 75 -4.40 2.06 9.97
N LEU A 76 -4.23 1.61 8.73
CA LEU A 76 -4.31 0.19 8.39
C LEU A 76 -3.20 -0.62 9.06
N ALA A 77 -1.97 -0.08 9.12
CA ALA A 77 -0.87 -0.73 9.81
C ALA A 77 -1.13 -0.81 11.33
N GLU A 78 -1.62 0.27 11.94
CA GLU A 78 -2.02 0.29 13.35
C GLU A 78 -3.10 -0.76 13.64
N ALA A 79 -4.16 -0.82 12.82
CA ALA A 79 -5.22 -1.81 12.97
C ALA A 79 -4.74 -3.25 12.78
N ALA A 80 -3.82 -3.50 11.84
CA ALA A 80 -3.23 -4.81 11.62
C ALA A 80 -2.41 -5.29 12.84
N LEU A 81 -1.64 -4.39 13.45
CA LEU A 81 -0.88 -4.69 14.67
C LEU A 81 -1.80 -5.03 15.85
N GLU A 82 -2.89 -4.28 16.01
CA GLU A 82 -3.89 -4.55 17.05
C GLU A 82 -4.53 -5.93 16.87
N LEU A 83 -4.91 -6.28 15.64
CA LEU A 83 -5.45 -7.61 15.32
C LEU A 83 -4.44 -8.73 15.59
N GLU A 84 -3.17 -8.54 15.24
CA GLU A 84 -2.10 -9.52 15.51
C GLU A 84 -1.90 -9.71 17.02
N GLU A 85 -2.01 -8.65 17.81
CA GLU A 85 -1.92 -8.73 19.26
C GLU A 85 -3.12 -9.49 19.86
N GLN A 86 -4.34 -9.21 19.40
CA GLN A 86 -5.54 -9.94 19.81
C GLN A 86 -5.43 -11.43 19.45
N GLU A 87 -4.96 -11.76 18.25
CA GLU A 87 -4.72 -13.15 17.85
C GLU A 87 -3.72 -13.84 18.79
N LYS A 88 -2.60 -13.19 19.11
CA LYS A 88 -1.60 -13.73 20.05
C LYS A 88 -2.19 -14.01 21.43
N GLN A 89 -3.02 -13.11 21.94
CA GLN A 89 -3.70 -13.28 23.23
C GLN A 89 -4.63 -14.49 23.21
N LEU A 90 -5.50 -14.60 22.20
CA LEU A 90 -6.41 -15.74 22.04
C LEU A 90 -5.64 -17.06 21.90
N CYS A 91 -4.59 -17.10 21.08
CA CYS A 91 -3.74 -18.28 20.95
C CYS A 91 -3.09 -18.67 22.29
N ALA A 92 -2.66 -17.71 23.10
CA ALA A 92 -2.09 -17.99 24.42
C ALA A 92 -3.15 -18.59 25.37
N GLU A 93 -4.38 -18.08 25.35
CA GLU A 93 -5.50 -18.62 26.13
C GLU A 93 -5.85 -20.04 25.70
N PHE A 94 -5.99 -20.30 24.40
CA PHE A 94 -6.23 -21.65 23.89
C PHE A 94 -5.12 -22.63 24.28
N ARG A 95 -3.85 -22.22 24.19
CA ARG A 95 -2.71 -23.05 24.62
C ARG A 95 -2.78 -23.37 26.12
N ARG A 96 -3.16 -22.41 26.96
CA ARG A 96 -3.35 -22.64 28.40
C ARG A 96 -4.46 -23.66 28.65
N GLY A 97 -5.62 -23.49 28.00
CA GLY A 97 -6.76 -24.41 28.12
C GLY A 97 -6.44 -25.84 27.65
N LEU A 98 -5.75 -25.98 26.53
CA LEU A 98 -5.26 -27.28 26.06
C LEU A 98 -4.24 -27.89 27.04
N GLY A 99 -3.36 -27.07 27.61
CA GLY A 99 -2.38 -27.51 28.61
C GLY A 99 -3.04 -28.06 29.88
N SER A 100 -4.08 -27.40 30.39
CA SER A 100 -4.84 -27.92 31.54
C SER A 100 -5.56 -29.22 31.22
N PHE A 101 -6.25 -29.29 30.08
CA PHE A 101 -6.96 -30.49 29.65
C PHE A 101 -6.01 -31.68 29.47
N ASN A 102 -4.87 -31.48 28.80
CA ASN A 102 -3.86 -32.52 28.61
C ASN A 102 -3.31 -33.02 29.95
N ARG A 103 -3.18 -32.13 30.96
CA ARG A 103 -2.73 -32.52 32.30
C ARG A 103 -3.77 -33.37 33.03
N GLU A 104 -5.06 -33.05 32.92
CA GLU A 104 -6.13 -33.85 33.49
C GLU A 104 -6.21 -35.23 32.82
N LEU A 105 -6.20 -35.25 31.48
CA LEU A 105 -6.19 -36.48 30.70
C LEU A 105 -5.00 -37.38 31.06
N ALA A 106 -3.80 -36.81 31.23
CA ALA A 106 -2.62 -37.57 31.64
C ALA A 106 -2.78 -38.21 33.03
N LYS A 107 -3.41 -37.50 33.98
CA LYS A 107 -3.70 -38.06 35.31
C LYS A 107 -4.69 -39.21 35.24
N GLU A 108 -5.76 -39.07 34.46
CA GLU A 108 -6.76 -40.11 34.26
C GLU A 108 -6.15 -41.36 33.62
N GLN A 109 -5.36 -41.19 32.57
CA GLN A 109 -4.64 -42.28 31.92
C GLN A 109 -3.69 -42.98 32.89
N GLN A 110 -2.93 -42.21 33.69
CA GLN A 110 -2.04 -42.77 34.69
C GLN A 110 -2.81 -43.56 35.76
N ALA A 111 -3.95 -43.05 36.24
CA ALA A 111 -4.79 -43.74 37.20
C ALA A 111 -5.35 -45.06 36.64
N GLN A 112 -5.82 -45.06 35.39
CA GLN A 112 -6.28 -46.27 34.70
C GLN A 112 -5.14 -47.29 34.54
N GLN A 113 -3.95 -46.84 34.11
CA GLN A 113 -2.79 -47.71 33.96
C GLN A 113 -2.40 -48.36 35.29
N ASN A 114 -2.43 -47.59 36.38
CA ASN A 114 -2.15 -48.09 37.72
C ASN A 114 -3.19 -49.14 38.15
N TYR A 115 -4.48 -48.90 37.89
CA TYR A 115 -5.54 -49.86 38.18
C TYR A 115 -5.36 -51.17 37.39
N LEU A 116 -5.10 -51.08 36.08
CA LEU A 116 -4.85 -52.25 35.24
C LEU A 116 -3.68 -53.08 35.75
N ASN A 117 -2.55 -52.43 36.05
CA ASN A 117 -1.34 -53.12 36.51
C ASN A 117 -1.51 -53.77 37.89
N SER A 118 -2.21 -53.10 38.82
CA SER A 118 -2.33 -53.57 40.21
C SER A 118 -3.46 -54.59 40.41
N VAL A 119 -4.62 -54.37 39.79
CA VAL A 119 -5.82 -55.19 40.04
C VAL A 119 -6.02 -56.26 38.98
N ILE A 120 -5.86 -55.90 37.70
CA ILE A 120 -6.21 -56.80 36.59
C ILE A 120 -5.04 -57.70 36.21
N TYR A 121 -3.82 -57.15 36.10
CA TYR A 121 -2.64 -57.90 35.65
C TYR A 121 -1.91 -58.64 36.77
N THR A 122 -2.28 -58.41 38.03
CA THR A 122 -1.73 -59.18 39.15
C THR A 122 -2.60 -60.42 39.38
N ASN A 123 -2.12 -61.57 38.89
CA ASN A 123 -2.85 -62.82 39.05
C ASN A 123 -2.59 -63.43 40.43
N GLN A 124 -3.64 -63.53 41.25
CA GLN A 124 -3.57 -64.17 42.56
C GLN A 124 -4.26 -65.54 42.50
N PRO A 125 -3.60 -66.64 42.90
CA PRO A 125 -4.22 -67.95 42.85
C PRO A 125 -5.44 -68.02 43.77
N THR A 126 -6.57 -68.47 43.23
CA THR A 126 -7.80 -68.66 44.01
C THR A 126 -7.61 -69.75 45.06
N ALA A 127 -8.27 -69.69 46.21
CA ALA A 127 -8.18 -70.74 47.24
C ALA A 127 -8.45 -72.16 46.69
N GLN A 128 -9.35 -72.28 45.71
CA GLN A 128 -9.61 -73.52 44.96
C GLN A 128 -8.39 -74.10 44.25
N TYR A 129 -7.46 -73.27 43.77
CA TYR A 129 -6.22 -73.72 43.12
C TYR A 129 -5.36 -74.55 44.08
N TYR A 130 -5.18 -74.07 45.32
CA TYR A 130 -4.39 -74.79 46.32
C TYR A 130 -5.03 -76.10 46.76
N LEU A 131 -6.36 -76.18 46.78
CA LEU A 131 -7.10 -77.39 47.11
C LEU A 131 -6.98 -78.52 46.05
N GLN A 132 -6.42 -78.23 44.87
CA GLN A 132 -6.22 -79.25 43.82
C GLN A 132 -5.06 -80.21 44.16
N PHE A 133 -4.10 -79.78 44.97
CA PHE A 133 -2.91 -80.56 45.32
C PHE A 133 -3.20 -81.51 46.51
N ASN A 134 -2.56 -82.68 46.53
CA ASN A 134 -2.71 -83.73 47.58
C ASN A 134 -4.12 -84.33 47.74
N THR A 135 -4.92 -84.33 46.67
CA THR A 135 -6.30 -84.86 46.68
C THR A 135 -6.43 -86.36 46.44
N SER A 136 -5.36 -87.04 45.99
CA SER A 136 -5.33 -88.50 45.77
C SER A 136 -4.11 -89.14 46.42
N SER A 137 -4.22 -90.36 46.94
CA SER A 137 -3.21 -91.02 47.76
C SER A 137 -2.16 -91.86 46.99
N ARG A 138 -2.02 -91.67 45.68
CA ARG A 138 -1.07 -92.43 44.85
C ARG A 138 0.37 -91.95 45.02
#